data_AF-A0A7S4LLB3-F1
#
_entry.id   AF-A0A7S4LLB3-F1
#
_cell.length_a   1.000
_cell.length_b   1.000
_cell.length_c   1.000
_cell.angle_alpha   90.00
_cell.angle_beta   90.00
_cell.angle_gamma   90.00
#
_symmetry.space_group_name_H-M   'P 1'
#
loop_
_entity.id
_entity.type
_entity.pdbx_description
1 polymer ?
#
loop_
_entity_poly.entity_id
_entity_poly.type
_entity_poly.pdbx_seq_one_letter_code
_entity_poly.pdbx_strand_id
1 'polypeptide(L)'
;FFRPFVMGAMPTVMSPDADKLAYLRSTPVVHLFDDMVKHLLALQPVLQRVPQVLMQYLRSICRTAQKLEDAPGAPGLAAMVPPADQIEADTTHDEEAVDLETLLLPSGCIPVDVYNFSLHVCHGALHGWVKQHSPCCAAASTAGAWNIVTGRKRSAEDAQNQDTVLTVMRALLRDKMDDRKAKAERLYLEGPLDPLETAVRRHLETQGLTLGGESKTVKGATKKQIWAAIQAVCHAQESPDSGIYVHQDPCCASLRALWAAERERKTMDKEKGLDMEVRVFVPKKKKAAAVVEEEEDEEDEDDAVDPTSGESEAHLVTGKKELLEYFHYAAGMDKLTRPRPTTAIFGNWGILQAVRRMTDADADVDVSARLFMGRKVSSGVPDVPLSAKDTDADIAEQWNKFRAEFVRPKTALIFHLTNHYALIFALREWITQDGQEIRQVLTTRRGQRPTVWMDFAECRAIVTKSPGYKIMTIRRA
;
A
#
# COMPACT_ATOMS: atom_id res chain seq x y z
N PHE A 1 32.71 -66.69 -0.20
CA PHE A 1 32.39 -65.80 -1.31
C PHE A 1 32.69 -64.38 -0.87
N PHE A 2 33.74 -63.79 -1.48
CA PHE A 2 34.09 -62.36 -1.67
C PHE A 2 34.01 -61.38 -0.48
N ARG A 3 35.15 -60.95 0.09
CA ARG A 3 36.08 -59.85 -0.30
C ARG A 3 35.65 -58.47 0.25
N PRO A 4 36.49 -57.78 1.05
CA PRO A 4 36.32 -56.37 1.39
C PRO A 4 36.88 -55.45 0.29
N PHE A 5 36.20 -54.34 0.04
CA PHE A 5 36.57 -53.33 -0.95
C PHE A 5 37.47 -52.25 -0.35
N VAL A 6 38.47 -51.88 -1.14
CA VAL A 6 39.58 -50.95 -0.89
C VAL A 6 39.09 -49.50 -1.00
N MET A 7 39.51 -48.62 -0.09
CA MET A 7 39.58 -47.17 -0.35
C MET A 7 41.03 -46.72 -0.38
N GLY A 8 41.38 -46.05 -1.48
CA GLY A 8 42.73 -45.68 -1.88
C GLY A 8 43.31 -44.47 -1.17
N ALA A 9 44.62 -44.34 -1.35
CA ALA A 9 45.49 -43.28 -0.86
C ALA A 9 45.28 -41.93 -1.57
N MET A 10 45.58 -40.85 -0.85
CA MET A 10 45.90 -39.52 -1.37
C MET A 10 47.06 -38.92 -0.55
N PRO A 11 47.84 -37.98 -1.11
CA PRO A 11 49.29 -37.94 -0.93
C PRO A 11 49.81 -36.99 0.16
N THR A 12 51.04 -37.30 0.56
CA THR A 12 51.96 -36.58 1.44
C THR A 12 52.14 -35.11 1.04
N VAL A 13 51.87 -34.18 1.97
CA VAL A 13 52.21 -32.76 1.85
C VAL A 13 53.46 -32.47 2.68
N MET A 14 54.37 -31.71 2.09
CA MET A 14 55.72 -31.39 2.56
C MET A 14 55.74 -30.54 3.84
N SER A 15 56.73 -30.80 4.68
CA SER A 15 57.11 -30.01 5.87
C SER A 15 57.57 -28.60 5.47
N PRO A 16 57.12 -27.53 6.13
CA PRO A 16 57.70 -26.20 5.94
C PRO A 16 58.95 -25.98 6.81
N ASP A 17 59.91 -25.25 6.22
CA ASP A 17 61.20 -24.82 6.77
C ASP A 17 61.16 -24.23 8.19
N ALA A 18 62.09 -24.68 9.03
CA ALA A 18 62.29 -24.19 10.39
C ALA A 18 62.67 -22.70 10.47
N ASP A 19 63.16 -22.11 9.38
CA ASP A 19 63.61 -20.71 9.36
C ASP A 19 62.47 -19.67 9.21
N LYS A 20 61.25 -20.10 8.82
CA LYS A 20 60.07 -19.21 8.78
C LYS A 20 59.42 -19.00 10.16
N LEU A 21 59.70 -19.87 11.13
CA LEU A 21 59.14 -19.78 12.49
C LEU A 21 59.85 -18.73 13.36
N ALA A 22 61.08 -18.34 13.03
CA ALA A 22 61.81 -17.31 13.77
C ALA A 22 61.27 -15.88 13.49
N TYR A 23 60.74 -15.64 12.28
CA TYR A 23 60.20 -14.33 11.89
C TYR A 23 58.82 -14.03 12.51
N LEU A 24 58.01 -15.06 12.78
CA LEU A 24 56.67 -14.90 13.37
C LEU A 24 56.68 -14.64 14.89
N ARG A 25 57.80 -14.89 15.58
CA ARG A 25 57.90 -14.69 17.04
C ARG A 25 58.29 -13.27 17.46
N SER A 26 58.62 -12.38 16.53
CA SER A 26 59.01 -10.99 16.83
C SER A 26 57.93 -9.96 16.47
N THR A 27 56.75 -10.39 16.03
CA THR A 27 55.64 -9.50 15.63
C THR A 27 54.61 -9.34 16.76
N PRO A 28 54.12 -8.12 17.06
CA PRO A 28 53.18 -7.85 18.17
C PRO A 28 51.79 -8.53 18.03
N VAL A 29 51.55 -9.28 16.96
CA VAL A 29 50.35 -10.08 16.73
C VAL A 29 50.29 -11.34 17.63
N VAL A 30 51.44 -11.84 18.09
CA VAL A 30 51.49 -13.05 18.93
C VAL A 30 50.90 -12.80 20.33
N HIS A 31 51.06 -11.60 20.89
CA HIS A 31 50.48 -11.25 22.19
C HIS A 31 48.96 -11.12 22.15
N LEU A 32 48.39 -10.63 21.04
CA LEU A 32 46.94 -10.62 20.81
C LEU A 32 46.37 -12.03 20.69
N PHE A 33 47.12 -12.97 20.12
CA PHE A 33 46.70 -14.36 19.99
C PHE A 33 46.72 -15.09 21.35
N ASP A 34 47.75 -14.86 22.17
CA ASP A 34 47.84 -15.45 23.51
C ASP A 34 46.75 -14.93 24.46
N ASP A 35 46.40 -13.64 24.39
CA ASP A 35 45.31 -13.08 25.22
C ASP A 35 43.93 -13.52 24.75
N MET A 36 43.73 -13.73 23.44
CA MET A 36 42.51 -14.29 22.87
C MET A 36 42.35 -15.77 23.24
N VAL A 37 43.44 -16.55 23.22
CA VAL A 37 43.45 -17.96 23.65
C VAL A 37 43.20 -18.07 25.15
N LYS A 38 43.77 -17.18 25.98
CA LYS A 38 43.46 -17.12 27.42
C LYS A 38 41.99 -16.77 27.69
N HIS A 39 41.40 -15.84 26.95
CA HIS A 39 39.97 -15.52 27.07
C HIS A 39 39.08 -16.68 26.63
N LEU A 40 39.44 -17.39 25.54
CA LEU A 40 38.71 -18.57 25.08
C LEU A 40 38.81 -19.75 26.08
N LEU A 41 39.97 -19.95 26.70
CA LEU A 41 40.16 -20.96 27.75
C LEU A 41 39.45 -20.57 29.07
N ALA A 42 39.38 -19.27 29.41
CA ALA A 42 38.61 -18.79 30.55
C ALA A 42 37.09 -18.96 30.35
N LEU A 43 36.62 -18.96 29.10
CA LEU A 43 35.23 -19.23 28.74
C LEU A 43 34.91 -20.72 28.60
N GLN A 44 35.91 -21.61 28.64
CA GLN A 44 35.74 -23.06 28.50
C GLN A 44 34.74 -23.68 29.51
N PRO A 45 34.69 -23.29 30.79
CA PRO A 45 33.71 -23.81 31.75
C PRO A 45 32.26 -23.36 31.46
N VAL A 46 32.11 -22.18 30.85
CA VAL A 46 30.80 -21.63 30.42
C VAL A 46 30.35 -22.34 29.14
N LEU A 47 31.25 -22.50 28.18
CA LEU A 47 31.03 -23.21 26.92
C LEU A 47 30.81 -24.72 27.09
N GLN A 48 31.22 -25.32 28.21
CA GLN A 48 30.88 -26.71 28.55
C GLN A 48 29.44 -26.90 29.07
N ARG A 49 28.76 -25.83 29.49
CA ARG A 49 27.35 -25.86 29.97
C ARG A 49 26.34 -25.51 28.88
N VAL A 50 26.75 -24.75 27.86
CA VAL A 50 25.93 -24.39 26.69
C VAL A 50 25.42 -25.60 25.87
N PRO A 51 26.17 -26.71 25.68
CA PRO A 51 25.73 -27.81 24.82
C PRO A 51 24.50 -28.53 25.37
N GLN A 52 24.34 -28.62 26.69
CA GLN A 52 23.20 -29.34 27.27
C GLN A 52 21.89 -28.54 27.19
N VAL A 53 21.94 -27.23 27.44
CA VAL A 53 20.77 -26.35 27.35
C VAL A 53 20.37 -26.15 25.89
N LEU A 54 21.34 -25.93 25.00
CA LEU A 54 21.08 -25.79 23.56
C LEU A 54 20.56 -27.11 22.97
N MET A 55 21.12 -28.27 23.35
CA MET A 55 20.59 -29.55 22.89
C MET A 55 19.24 -29.90 23.50
N GLN A 56 18.92 -29.48 24.72
CA GLN A 56 17.57 -29.63 25.27
C GLN A 56 16.55 -28.75 24.52
N TYR A 57 16.92 -27.52 24.19
CA TYR A 57 16.09 -26.60 23.41
C TYR A 57 15.89 -27.10 21.98
N LEU A 58 16.95 -27.53 21.29
CA LEU A 58 16.86 -28.14 19.96
C LEU A 58 16.04 -29.44 19.97
N ARG A 59 16.19 -30.30 20.99
CA ARG A 59 15.34 -31.49 21.15
C ARG A 59 13.88 -31.15 21.47
N SER A 60 13.60 -29.99 22.08
CA SER A 60 12.24 -29.51 22.33
C SER A 60 11.61 -29.00 21.03
N ILE A 61 12.36 -28.23 20.24
CA ILE A 61 11.94 -27.77 18.91
C ILE A 61 11.69 -28.96 17.99
N CYS A 62 12.63 -29.91 17.90
CA CYS A 62 12.47 -31.11 17.07
C CYS A 62 11.27 -31.97 17.51
N ARG A 63 11.03 -32.15 18.82
CA ARG A 63 9.84 -32.88 19.30
C ARG A 63 8.53 -32.16 19.01
N THR A 64 8.53 -30.82 19.00
CA THR A 64 7.36 -30.02 18.66
C THR A 64 7.09 -30.07 17.16
N ALA A 65 8.13 -29.99 16.33
CA ALA A 65 8.05 -30.16 14.88
C ALA A 65 7.58 -31.58 14.49
N GLN A 66 8.13 -32.62 15.11
CA GLN A 66 7.72 -34.01 14.87
C GLN A 66 6.25 -34.25 15.26
N LYS A 67 5.78 -33.67 16.38
CA LYS A 67 4.36 -33.72 16.78
C LYS A 67 3.42 -32.99 15.82
N LEU A 68 3.91 -31.97 15.12
CA LEU A 68 3.17 -31.25 14.08
C LEU A 68 3.10 -32.06 12.77
N GLU A 69 4.16 -32.80 12.44
CA GLU A 69 4.20 -33.68 11.26
C GLU A 69 3.39 -34.98 11.45
N ASP A 70 3.43 -35.57 12.65
CA ASP A 70 2.77 -36.85 12.95
C ASP A 70 1.28 -36.71 13.29
N ALA A 71 0.74 -35.48 13.33
CA ALA A 71 -0.68 -35.25 13.56
C ALA A 71 -1.50 -35.62 12.31
N PRO A 72 -2.30 -36.70 12.33
CA PRO A 72 -3.07 -37.12 11.17
C PRO A 72 -4.13 -36.05 10.86
N GLY A 73 -3.94 -35.34 9.75
CA GLY A 73 -4.85 -34.29 9.28
C GLY A 73 -4.39 -32.85 9.50
N ALA A 74 -3.14 -32.58 9.87
CA ALA A 74 -2.62 -31.21 9.88
C ALA A 74 -2.45 -30.70 8.43
N PRO A 75 -3.24 -29.71 7.97
CA PRO A 75 -3.01 -29.09 6.68
C PRO A 75 -1.64 -28.41 6.72
N GLY A 76 -0.77 -28.70 5.74
CA GLY A 76 0.55 -28.10 5.67
C GLY A 76 0.46 -26.57 5.77
N LEU A 77 1.38 -25.94 6.50
CA LEU A 77 1.45 -24.49 6.75
C LEU A 77 1.44 -23.62 5.46
N ALA A 78 1.68 -24.22 4.29
CA ALA A 78 1.54 -23.59 2.98
C ALA A 78 0.10 -23.53 2.44
N ALA A 79 -0.88 -24.17 3.08
CA ALA A 79 -2.26 -24.31 2.63
C ALA A 79 -3.26 -23.33 3.30
N MET A 80 -2.80 -22.42 4.16
CA MET A 80 -3.66 -21.46 4.86
C MET A 80 -3.67 -20.04 4.28
N VAL A 81 -3.13 -19.83 3.08
CA VAL A 81 -3.44 -18.60 2.33
C VAL A 81 -4.65 -18.91 1.46
N PRO A 82 -5.88 -18.54 1.88
CA PRO A 82 -7.04 -18.69 1.02
C PRO A 82 -6.77 -17.98 -0.31
N PRO A 83 -7.24 -18.51 -1.45
CA PRO A 83 -7.06 -17.87 -2.74
C PRO A 83 -7.46 -16.40 -2.65
N ALA A 84 -6.74 -15.50 -3.34
CA ALA A 84 -6.97 -14.05 -3.27
C ALA A 84 -8.43 -13.63 -3.62
N ASP A 85 -9.19 -14.55 -4.18
CA ASP A 85 -10.60 -14.50 -4.57
C ASP A 85 -11.60 -14.86 -3.45
N GLN A 86 -11.14 -15.41 -2.32
CA GLN A 86 -11.92 -15.58 -1.07
C GLN A 86 -11.81 -14.37 -0.13
N ILE A 87 -11.07 -13.33 -0.52
CA ILE A 87 -10.62 -12.28 0.37
C ILE A 87 -11.46 -11.02 0.18
N GLU A 88 -11.68 -10.31 1.29
CA GLU A 88 -12.14 -8.91 1.41
C GLU A 88 -13.62 -8.61 1.66
N ALA A 89 -14.43 -9.62 1.99
CA ALA A 89 -15.73 -9.38 2.62
C ALA A 89 -15.66 -9.80 4.10
N ASP A 90 -16.21 -8.98 4.98
CA ASP A 90 -16.47 -9.41 6.35
C ASP A 90 -17.37 -10.65 6.32
N THR A 91 -17.06 -11.65 7.14
CA THR A 91 -17.84 -12.89 7.17
C THR A 91 -19.30 -12.61 7.57
N THR A 92 -20.24 -13.48 7.17
CA THR A 92 -21.64 -13.42 7.60
C THR A 92 -21.86 -13.74 9.09
N HIS A 93 -20.77 -13.91 9.86
CA HIS A 93 -20.85 -14.24 11.28
C HIS A 93 -21.50 -13.10 12.05
N ASP A 94 -22.12 -13.49 13.16
CA ASP A 94 -22.78 -12.57 14.07
C ASP A 94 -21.80 -11.47 14.55
N GLU A 95 -22.28 -10.23 14.51
CA GLU A 95 -21.51 -9.03 14.79
C GLU A 95 -21.49 -8.68 16.28
N GLU A 96 -22.42 -9.25 17.06
CA GLU A 96 -22.67 -8.83 18.44
C GLU A 96 -21.94 -9.67 19.50
N ALA A 97 -21.46 -10.87 19.15
CA ALA A 97 -20.88 -11.81 20.12
C ALA A 97 -19.34 -11.76 20.20
N VAL A 98 -18.74 -10.57 20.20
CA VAL A 98 -17.29 -10.46 20.50
C VAL A 98 -17.13 -10.30 22.00
N ASP A 99 -16.50 -11.30 22.64
CA ASP A 99 -16.01 -11.13 24.00
C ASP A 99 -14.99 -9.99 24.04
N LEU A 100 -15.39 -8.88 24.68
CA LEU A 100 -14.58 -7.66 24.77
C LEU A 100 -13.30 -7.89 25.56
N GLU A 101 -13.28 -8.82 26.52
CA GLU A 101 -12.07 -9.12 27.29
C GLU A 101 -11.04 -9.78 26.38
N THR A 102 -11.43 -10.83 25.65
CA THR A 102 -10.58 -11.47 24.64
C THR A 102 -10.16 -10.51 23.54
N LEU A 103 -11.03 -9.59 23.11
CA LEU A 103 -10.70 -8.62 22.07
C LEU A 103 -9.71 -7.56 22.57
N LEU A 104 -9.91 -6.98 23.75
CA LEU A 104 -9.19 -5.80 24.20
C LEU A 104 -7.92 -6.14 24.98
N LEU A 105 -7.93 -7.24 25.73
CA LEU A 105 -6.86 -7.58 26.66
C LEU A 105 -5.90 -8.61 26.05
N PRO A 106 -4.59 -8.52 26.35
CA PRO A 106 -3.64 -9.58 25.99
C PRO A 106 -4.09 -10.90 26.61
N SER A 107 -4.26 -11.95 25.79
CA SER A 107 -4.71 -13.27 26.27
C SER A 107 -6.06 -13.27 27.00
N GLY A 108 -6.90 -12.25 26.80
CA GLY A 108 -8.20 -12.13 27.45
C GLY A 108 -8.16 -11.75 28.93
N CYS A 109 -7.00 -11.33 29.46
CA CYS A 109 -6.89 -10.87 30.85
C CYS A 109 -5.94 -9.68 30.97
N ILE A 110 -6.07 -8.92 32.06
CA ILE A 110 -5.11 -7.85 32.35
C ILE A 110 -3.73 -8.51 32.48
N PRO A 111 -2.71 -8.05 31.74
CA PRO A 111 -1.40 -8.65 31.80
C PRO A 111 -0.88 -8.59 33.24
N VAL A 112 -0.57 -9.76 33.79
CA VAL A 112 0.19 -9.87 35.02
C VAL A 112 1.66 -9.57 34.73
N ASP A 113 2.41 -9.16 35.74
CA ASP A 113 3.87 -8.96 35.61
C ASP A 113 4.27 -7.82 34.64
N VAL A 114 3.46 -6.76 34.55
CA VAL A 114 3.83 -5.55 33.80
C VAL A 114 3.80 -4.32 34.69
N TYR A 115 4.62 -3.33 34.36
CA TYR A 115 4.53 -1.99 34.90
C TYR A 115 3.60 -1.16 34.01
N ASN A 116 2.72 -0.38 34.64
CA ASN A 116 1.91 0.67 33.99
C ASN A 116 1.15 0.20 32.73
N PHE A 117 0.14 -0.65 32.90
CA PHE A 117 -0.77 -0.99 31.82
C PHE A 117 -1.78 0.15 31.57
N SER A 118 -1.91 0.56 30.30
CA SER A 118 -2.92 1.51 29.82
C SER A 118 -3.75 0.88 28.70
N LEU A 119 -5.05 1.16 28.71
CA LEU A 119 -5.98 0.76 27.65
C LEU A 119 -6.93 1.93 27.37
N HIS A 120 -6.96 2.37 26.12
CA HIS A 120 -7.86 3.40 25.62
C HIS A 120 -8.77 2.79 24.56
N VAL A 121 -10.09 2.90 24.73
CA VAL A 121 -11.07 2.30 23.83
C VAL A 121 -11.96 3.38 23.25
N CYS A 122 -12.12 3.40 21.93
CA CYS A 122 -13.13 4.20 21.27
C CYS A 122 -14.41 3.38 21.15
N HIS A 123 -15.31 3.53 22.12
CA HIS A 123 -16.61 2.85 22.10
C HIS A 123 -17.42 3.19 20.84
N GLY A 124 -17.33 4.44 20.39
CA GLY A 124 -17.90 4.85 19.11
C GLY A 124 -17.41 3.97 17.97
N ALA A 125 -16.11 3.66 17.90
CA ALA A 125 -15.55 2.81 16.86
C ALA A 125 -16.05 1.37 16.94
N LEU A 126 -16.12 0.79 18.14
CA LEU A 126 -16.65 -0.58 18.34
C LEU A 126 -18.13 -0.71 17.95
N HIS A 127 -18.92 0.36 18.11
CA HIS A 127 -20.34 0.36 17.78
C HIS A 127 -20.69 0.93 16.42
N GLY A 128 -19.81 1.76 15.82
CA GLY A 128 -20.08 2.55 14.62
C GLY A 128 -19.39 2.06 13.35
N TRP A 129 -18.47 1.08 13.44
CA TRP A 129 -17.85 0.50 12.25
C TRP A 129 -18.89 -0.12 11.31
N VAL A 130 -18.56 -0.14 10.03
CA VAL A 130 -19.47 -0.55 8.96
C VAL A 130 -18.90 -1.77 8.27
N LYS A 131 -19.71 -2.81 8.13
CA LYS A 131 -19.35 -4.03 7.42
C LYS A 131 -18.97 -3.76 5.98
N GLN A 132 -17.84 -4.31 5.56
CA GLN A 132 -17.37 -4.28 4.18
C GLN A 132 -17.85 -5.53 3.44
N HIS A 133 -18.71 -5.35 2.44
CA HIS A 133 -19.28 -6.45 1.63
C HIS A 133 -18.59 -6.64 0.27
N SER A 134 -17.74 -5.70 -0.13
CA SER A 134 -16.95 -5.73 -1.37
C SER A 134 -15.59 -5.04 -1.13
N PRO A 135 -14.64 -5.04 -2.09
CA PRO A 135 -13.36 -4.30 -2.02
C PRO A 135 -13.46 -2.75 -1.92
N CYS A 136 -14.28 -2.25 -1.00
CA CYS A 136 -14.68 -0.86 -0.81
C CYS A 136 -14.31 -0.33 0.58
N CYS A 137 -13.14 -0.72 1.07
CA CYS A 137 -12.65 -0.35 2.40
C CYS A 137 -12.64 1.17 2.64
N ALA A 138 -12.33 1.99 1.62
CA ALA A 138 -12.37 3.46 1.76
C ALA A 138 -13.77 3.96 2.09
N ALA A 139 -14.81 3.44 1.42
CA ALA A 139 -16.19 3.81 1.66
C ALA A 139 -16.66 3.30 3.04
N ALA A 140 -16.36 2.06 3.39
CA ALA A 140 -16.77 1.47 4.67
C ALA A 140 -16.08 2.15 5.86
N SER A 141 -14.76 2.41 5.79
CA SER A 141 -14.03 3.17 6.80
C SER A 141 -14.56 4.60 6.95
N THR A 142 -14.87 5.28 5.84
CA THR A 142 -15.44 6.64 5.87
C THR A 142 -16.83 6.64 6.51
N ALA A 143 -17.69 5.68 6.16
CA ALA A 143 -19.02 5.53 6.76
C ALA A 143 -18.91 5.27 8.27
N GLY A 144 -18.01 4.37 8.68
CA GLY A 144 -17.77 4.08 10.08
C GLY A 144 -17.23 5.29 10.84
N ALA A 145 -16.26 6.01 10.28
CA ALA A 145 -15.73 7.23 10.88
C ALA A 145 -16.82 8.31 11.04
N TRP A 146 -17.68 8.48 10.04
CA TRP A 146 -18.82 9.39 10.12
C TRP A 146 -19.78 9.01 11.25
N ASN A 147 -20.14 7.73 11.36
CA ASN A 147 -20.99 7.23 12.44
C ASN A 147 -20.37 7.50 13.82
N ILE A 148 -19.06 7.26 13.98
CA ILE A 148 -18.33 7.51 15.23
C ILE A 148 -18.42 8.98 15.65
N VAL A 149 -18.08 9.91 14.75
CA VAL A 149 -18.02 11.35 15.10
C VAL A 149 -19.41 11.98 15.25
N THR A 150 -20.43 11.38 14.64
CA THR A 150 -21.84 11.79 14.80
C THR A 150 -22.58 11.06 15.91
N GLY A 151 -21.94 10.10 16.57
CA GLY A 151 -22.52 9.36 17.71
C GLY A 151 -23.54 8.30 17.32
N ARG A 152 -23.54 7.85 16.05
CA ARG A 152 -24.46 6.83 15.52
C ARG A 152 -23.88 5.44 15.74
N LYS A 153 -24.73 4.51 16.19
CA LYS A 153 -24.42 3.07 16.20
C LYS A 153 -24.68 2.50 14.80
N ARG A 154 -23.97 1.46 14.40
CA ARG A 154 -24.16 0.80 13.10
C ARG A 154 -25.56 0.22 12.89
N SER A 155 -26.28 -0.06 13.97
CA SER A 155 -27.67 -0.54 13.95
C SER A 155 -28.72 0.58 13.92
N ALA A 156 -28.31 1.85 14.01
CA ALA A 156 -29.24 2.96 13.88
C ALA A 156 -29.72 3.09 12.43
N GLU A 157 -31.00 3.42 12.25
CA GLU A 157 -31.62 3.54 10.92
C GLU A 157 -30.97 4.65 10.07
N ASP A 158 -30.49 5.71 10.71
CA ASP A 158 -29.81 6.85 10.07
C ASP A 158 -28.28 6.70 10.00
N ALA A 159 -27.75 5.53 10.42
CA ALA A 159 -26.33 5.25 10.31
C ALA A 159 -25.90 5.16 8.85
N GLN A 160 -24.76 5.77 8.54
CA GLN A 160 -24.16 5.66 7.23
C GLN A 160 -23.62 4.24 7.05
N ASN A 161 -23.79 3.72 5.85
CA ASN A 161 -23.22 2.44 5.44
C ASN A 161 -22.31 2.61 4.22
N GLN A 162 -21.69 1.51 3.78
CA GLN A 162 -20.76 1.51 2.65
C GLN A 162 -21.42 2.05 1.37
N ASP A 163 -22.68 1.71 1.11
CA ASP A 163 -23.38 2.07 -0.12
C ASP A 163 -23.79 3.55 -0.15
N THR A 164 -24.12 4.14 1.00
CA THR A 164 -24.35 5.58 1.12
C THR A 164 -23.08 6.36 0.75
N VAL A 165 -21.93 5.95 1.29
CA VAL A 165 -20.65 6.62 0.96
C VAL A 165 -20.21 6.33 -0.48
N LEU A 166 -20.47 5.14 -1.02
CA LEU A 166 -20.21 4.86 -2.43
C LEU A 166 -21.00 5.78 -3.36
N THR A 167 -22.22 6.17 -2.98
CA THR A 167 -23.00 7.15 -3.74
C THR A 167 -22.32 8.51 -3.77
N VAL A 168 -21.79 8.98 -2.64
CA VAL A 168 -21.00 10.22 -2.54
C VAL A 168 -19.73 10.12 -3.39
N MET A 169 -19.00 9.01 -3.26
CA MET A 169 -17.76 8.77 -4.00
C MET A 169 -17.98 8.69 -5.51
N ARG A 170 -19.07 8.05 -5.98
CA ARG A 170 -19.44 8.05 -7.41
C ARG A 170 -19.70 9.46 -7.92
N ALA A 171 -20.38 10.30 -7.14
CA ALA A 171 -20.60 11.69 -7.52
C ALA A 171 -19.26 12.45 -7.64
N LEU A 172 -18.35 12.29 -6.68
CA LEU A 172 -17.02 12.91 -6.72
C LEU A 172 -16.19 12.48 -7.94
N LEU A 173 -16.22 11.19 -8.29
CA LEU A 173 -15.47 10.71 -9.46
C LEU A 173 -16.11 11.20 -10.76
N ARG A 174 -17.45 11.30 -10.81
CA ARG A 174 -18.16 11.87 -11.97
C ARG A 174 -17.80 13.34 -12.17
N ASP A 175 -17.77 14.14 -11.12
CA ASP A 175 -17.37 15.55 -11.21
C ASP A 175 -15.94 15.67 -11.79
N LYS A 176 -15.02 14.81 -11.33
CA LYS A 176 -13.65 14.75 -11.90
C LYS A 176 -13.62 14.31 -13.36
N MET A 177 -14.43 13.31 -13.75
CA MET A 177 -14.55 12.89 -15.15
C MET A 177 -15.08 14.03 -16.02
N ASP A 178 -16.13 14.70 -15.58
CA ASP A 178 -16.78 15.80 -16.30
C ASP A 178 -15.82 16.98 -16.45
N ASP A 179 -15.05 17.32 -15.41
CA ASP A 179 -14.01 18.35 -15.46
C ASP A 179 -12.92 18.01 -16.48
N ARG A 180 -12.43 16.77 -16.50
CA ARG A 180 -11.40 16.32 -17.46
C ARG A 180 -11.93 16.24 -18.88
N LYS A 181 -13.17 15.79 -19.05
CA LYS A 181 -13.88 15.77 -20.33
C LYS A 181 -14.03 17.18 -20.89
N ALA A 182 -14.56 18.12 -20.09
CA ALA A 182 -14.74 19.51 -20.50
C ALA A 182 -13.42 20.20 -20.85
N LYS A 183 -12.33 19.91 -20.10
CA LYS A 183 -10.99 20.40 -20.46
C LYS A 183 -10.49 19.80 -21.77
N ALA A 184 -10.67 18.49 -21.96
CA ALA A 184 -10.25 17.81 -23.18
C ALA A 184 -10.98 18.37 -24.40
N GLU A 185 -12.31 18.47 -24.32
CA GLU A 185 -13.19 19.02 -25.34
C GLU A 185 -12.90 20.49 -25.65
N ARG A 186 -12.61 21.32 -24.64
CA ARG A 186 -12.31 22.74 -24.88
C ARG A 186 -10.93 22.98 -25.49
N LEU A 187 -9.92 22.24 -25.04
CA LEU A 187 -8.52 22.56 -25.32
C LEU A 187 -7.93 21.78 -26.49
N TYR A 188 -8.44 20.57 -26.78
CA TYR A 188 -7.76 19.64 -27.68
C TYR A 188 -8.65 19.01 -28.74
N LEU A 189 -9.96 19.06 -28.58
CA LEU A 189 -10.90 18.39 -29.46
C LEU A 189 -11.84 19.41 -30.09
N GLU A 190 -12.15 19.28 -31.37
CA GLU A 190 -13.16 20.12 -32.03
C GLU A 190 -14.58 19.54 -31.88
N GLY A 191 -14.81 18.68 -30.89
CA GLY A 191 -16.06 17.94 -30.76
C GLY A 191 -16.18 17.16 -29.44
N PRO A 192 -17.34 16.51 -29.22
CA PRO A 192 -17.61 15.75 -28.01
C PRO A 192 -16.68 14.53 -27.87
N LEU A 193 -16.33 14.17 -26.64
CA LEU A 193 -15.45 13.04 -26.34
C LEU A 193 -16.18 11.68 -26.39
N ASP A 194 -17.51 11.66 -26.26
CA ASP A 194 -18.32 10.43 -26.15
C ASP A 194 -18.16 9.45 -27.33
N PRO A 195 -18.12 9.90 -28.61
CA PRO A 195 -17.92 9.00 -29.73
C PRO A 195 -16.56 8.30 -29.69
N LEU A 196 -15.51 9.03 -29.29
CA LEU A 196 -14.17 8.47 -29.11
C LEU A 196 -14.14 7.47 -27.96
N GLU A 197 -14.72 7.78 -26.79
CA GLU A 197 -14.80 6.84 -25.67
C GLU A 197 -15.50 5.53 -26.08
N THR A 198 -16.65 5.65 -26.74
CA THR A 198 -17.43 4.50 -27.22
C THR A 198 -16.60 3.61 -28.15
N ALA A 199 -15.86 4.24 -29.07
CA ALA A 199 -15.02 3.54 -30.02
C ALA A 199 -13.79 2.89 -29.37
N VAL A 200 -13.18 3.55 -28.38
CA VAL A 200 -12.05 3.00 -27.59
C VAL A 200 -12.50 1.79 -26.79
N ARG A 201 -13.65 1.85 -26.11
CA ARG A 201 -14.22 0.72 -25.37
C ARG A 201 -14.44 -0.49 -26.28
N ARG A 202 -15.09 -0.29 -27.43
CA ARG A 202 -15.29 -1.35 -28.43
C ARG A 202 -13.95 -1.93 -28.92
N HIS A 203 -12.96 -1.07 -29.18
CA HIS A 203 -11.64 -1.55 -29.61
C HIS A 203 -10.98 -2.44 -28.54
N LEU A 204 -11.05 -2.04 -27.26
CA LEU A 204 -10.54 -2.85 -26.15
C LEU A 204 -11.28 -4.18 -26.01
N GLU A 205 -12.60 -4.19 -26.21
CA GLU A 205 -13.40 -5.43 -26.19
C GLU A 205 -12.93 -6.44 -27.24
N THR A 206 -12.55 -5.99 -28.45
CA THR A 206 -11.99 -6.90 -29.47
C THR A 206 -10.67 -7.57 -29.05
N GLN A 207 -9.99 -6.99 -28.05
CA GLN A 207 -8.77 -7.53 -27.45
C GLN A 207 -9.03 -8.35 -26.18
N GLY A 208 -10.30 -8.56 -25.80
CA GLY A 208 -10.69 -9.20 -24.54
C GLY A 208 -10.37 -8.34 -23.30
N LEU A 209 -10.31 -7.01 -23.47
CA LEU A 209 -10.03 -6.04 -22.41
C LEU A 209 -11.26 -5.16 -22.16
N THR A 210 -11.32 -4.59 -20.96
CA THR A 210 -12.27 -3.51 -20.61
C THR A 210 -11.49 -2.34 -20.01
N LEU A 211 -12.11 -1.17 -19.83
CA LEU A 211 -11.42 -0.07 -19.15
C LEU A 211 -11.19 -0.40 -17.66
N GLY A 212 -12.25 -0.75 -16.93
CA GLY A 212 -12.17 -1.02 -15.49
C GLY A 212 -11.68 -2.42 -15.08
N GLY A 213 -11.75 -3.42 -15.96
CA GLY A 213 -11.58 -4.82 -15.57
C GLY A 213 -12.78 -5.34 -14.77
N GLU A 214 -13.44 -6.38 -15.27
CA GLU A 214 -14.60 -6.96 -14.58
C GLU A 214 -14.20 -8.05 -13.58
N SER A 215 -13.13 -8.78 -13.89
CA SER A 215 -12.70 -9.96 -13.13
C SER A 215 -11.22 -10.28 -13.39
N LYS A 216 -10.72 -11.38 -12.80
CA LYS A 216 -9.39 -11.90 -13.14
C LYS A 216 -9.29 -12.41 -14.58
N THR A 217 -10.41 -12.83 -15.18
CA THR A 217 -10.45 -13.33 -16.56
C THR A 217 -10.58 -12.19 -17.56
N VAL A 218 -11.37 -11.16 -17.24
CA VAL A 218 -11.54 -9.95 -18.06
C VAL A 218 -10.71 -8.82 -17.46
N LYS A 219 -9.47 -8.71 -17.94
CA LYS A 219 -8.50 -7.74 -17.42
C LYS A 219 -8.87 -6.31 -17.80
N GLY A 220 -8.53 -5.38 -16.91
CA GLY A 220 -8.55 -3.95 -17.22
C GLY A 220 -7.40 -3.59 -18.14
N ALA A 221 -7.64 -2.65 -19.05
CA ALA A 221 -6.62 -2.11 -19.95
C ALA A 221 -5.62 -1.24 -19.16
N THR A 222 -4.34 -1.44 -19.41
CA THR A 222 -3.28 -0.56 -18.89
C THR A 222 -3.32 0.81 -19.58
N LYS A 223 -2.73 1.85 -18.96
CA LYS A 223 -2.59 3.19 -19.59
C LYS A 223 -2.01 3.10 -21.01
N LYS A 224 -1.02 2.23 -21.23
CA LYS A 224 -0.39 1.99 -22.54
C LYS A 224 -1.37 1.39 -23.56
N GLN A 225 -2.20 0.42 -23.14
CA GLN A 225 -3.20 -0.20 -24.02
C GLN A 225 -4.35 0.77 -24.34
N ILE A 226 -4.80 1.55 -23.36
CA ILE A 226 -5.79 2.61 -23.57
C ILE A 226 -5.28 3.62 -24.59
N TRP A 227 -4.03 4.09 -24.44
CA TRP A 227 -3.42 5.00 -25.41
C TRP A 227 -3.31 4.39 -26.81
N ALA A 228 -2.86 3.13 -26.90
CA ALA A 228 -2.79 2.42 -28.17
C ALA A 228 -4.17 2.26 -28.83
N ALA A 229 -5.22 2.02 -28.05
CA ALA A 229 -6.60 1.96 -28.52
C ALA A 229 -7.09 3.32 -29.05
N ILE A 230 -6.82 4.42 -28.34
CA ILE A 230 -7.11 5.79 -28.81
C ILE A 230 -6.44 6.03 -30.16
N GLN A 231 -5.15 5.68 -30.28
CA GLN A 231 -4.40 5.81 -31.54
C GLN A 231 -4.99 4.96 -32.67
N ALA A 232 -5.31 3.70 -32.40
CA ALA A 232 -5.89 2.80 -33.38
C ALA A 232 -7.25 3.31 -33.87
N VAL A 233 -8.12 3.74 -32.96
CA VAL A 233 -9.45 4.30 -33.27
C VAL A 233 -9.33 5.57 -34.12
N CYS A 234 -8.44 6.48 -33.76
CA CYS A 234 -8.25 7.72 -34.51
C CYS A 234 -7.63 7.49 -35.89
N HIS A 235 -6.84 6.43 -36.10
CA HIS A 235 -6.19 6.13 -37.39
C HIS A 235 -6.97 5.16 -38.29
N ALA A 236 -7.95 4.41 -37.77
CA ALA A 236 -8.74 3.47 -38.56
C ALA A 236 -9.55 4.22 -39.63
N GLN A 237 -9.33 3.94 -40.91
CA GLN A 237 -10.06 4.56 -42.03
C GLN A 237 -11.51 4.05 -42.14
N GLU A 238 -11.77 2.81 -41.73
CA GLU A 238 -13.09 2.19 -41.72
C GLU A 238 -13.24 1.41 -40.42
N SER A 239 -14.38 1.55 -39.74
CA SER A 239 -14.76 0.61 -38.69
C SER A 239 -15.59 -0.48 -39.36
N PRO A 240 -15.10 -1.72 -39.50
CA PRO A 240 -15.76 -2.75 -40.29
C PRO A 240 -17.16 -3.11 -39.79
N ASP A 241 -17.42 -2.95 -38.48
CA ASP A 241 -18.61 -3.50 -37.83
C ASP A 241 -19.53 -2.48 -37.16
N SER A 242 -19.19 -1.19 -37.12
CA SER A 242 -19.93 -0.24 -36.27
C SER A 242 -20.81 0.79 -36.96
N GLY A 243 -20.66 1.01 -38.27
CA GLY A 243 -21.37 2.09 -38.97
C GLY A 243 -21.08 3.50 -38.45
N ILE A 244 -20.19 3.66 -37.45
CA ILE A 244 -19.76 4.95 -36.93
C ILE A 244 -18.41 5.25 -37.60
N TYR A 245 -18.40 6.22 -38.51
CA TYR A 245 -17.20 6.74 -39.14
C TYR A 245 -16.44 7.64 -38.16
N VAL A 246 -15.86 7.05 -37.13
CA VAL A 246 -15.10 7.78 -36.10
C VAL A 246 -13.90 8.52 -36.71
N HIS A 247 -13.41 8.08 -37.87
CA HIS A 247 -12.35 8.81 -38.57
C HIS A 247 -12.79 10.21 -39.02
N GLN A 248 -14.08 10.45 -39.26
CA GLN A 248 -14.62 11.77 -39.62
C GLN A 248 -15.03 12.57 -38.38
N ASP A 249 -14.97 11.97 -37.19
CA ASP A 249 -15.27 12.67 -35.97
C ASP A 249 -14.25 13.80 -35.76
N PRO A 250 -14.71 15.05 -35.50
CA PRO A 250 -13.82 16.18 -35.25
C PRO A 250 -12.77 15.91 -34.18
N CYS A 251 -13.11 15.16 -33.13
CA CYS A 251 -12.19 14.77 -32.06
C CYS A 251 -10.99 13.97 -32.60
N CYS A 252 -11.25 12.96 -33.45
CA CYS A 252 -10.20 12.15 -34.05
C CYS A 252 -9.37 12.94 -35.08
N ALA A 253 -9.98 13.89 -35.78
CA ALA A 253 -9.27 14.79 -36.68
C ALA A 253 -8.28 15.68 -35.91
N SER A 254 -8.73 16.30 -34.81
CA SER A 254 -7.87 17.11 -33.94
C SER A 254 -6.71 16.28 -33.37
N LEU A 255 -6.98 15.07 -32.88
CA LEU A 255 -5.93 14.19 -32.34
C LEU A 255 -4.91 13.76 -33.39
N ARG A 256 -5.34 13.44 -34.61
CA ARG A 256 -4.42 13.12 -35.70
C ARG A 256 -3.54 14.31 -36.07
N ALA A 257 -4.11 15.51 -36.12
CA ALA A 257 -3.35 16.74 -36.38
C ALA A 257 -2.30 16.97 -35.28
N LEU A 258 -2.69 16.80 -34.02
CA LEU A 258 -1.80 16.90 -32.87
C LEU A 258 -0.64 15.88 -32.96
N TRP A 259 -0.91 14.63 -33.33
CA TRP A 259 0.14 13.62 -33.47
C TRP A 259 1.04 13.82 -34.69
N ALA A 260 0.49 14.33 -35.80
CA ALA A 260 1.28 14.69 -36.96
C ALA A 260 2.32 15.77 -36.58
N ALA A 261 1.87 16.81 -35.88
CA ALA A 261 2.74 17.86 -35.35
C ALA A 261 3.80 17.31 -34.38
N GLU A 262 3.44 16.39 -33.47
CA GLU A 262 4.40 15.77 -32.55
C GLU A 262 5.47 14.93 -33.29
N ARG A 263 5.08 14.21 -34.35
CA ARG A 263 6.02 13.42 -35.17
C ARG A 263 6.96 14.31 -35.96
N GLU A 264 6.44 15.35 -36.61
CA GLU A 264 7.27 16.34 -37.33
C GLU A 264 8.30 16.97 -36.38
N ARG A 265 7.88 17.37 -35.17
CA ARG A 265 8.77 17.91 -34.15
C ARG A 265 9.89 16.95 -33.77
N LYS A 266 9.56 15.69 -33.42
CA LYS A 266 10.58 14.68 -33.09
C LYS A 266 11.57 14.45 -34.24
N THR A 267 11.11 14.59 -35.48
CA THR A 267 11.95 14.48 -36.66
C THR A 267 12.90 15.68 -36.75
N MET A 268 12.39 16.90 -36.52
CA MET A 268 13.21 18.12 -36.48
C MET A 268 14.23 18.13 -35.34
N ASP A 269 13.88 17.67 -34.14
CA ASP A 269 14.81 17.60 -33.00
C ASP A 269 15.94 16.61 -33.27
N LYS A 270 15.62 15.48 -33.90
CA LYS A 270 16.60 14.50 -34.38
C LYS A 270 17.52 15.06 -35.46
N GLU A 271 16.97 15.80 -36.43
CA GLU A 271 17.73 16.44 -37.52
C GLU A 271 18.64 17.57 -37.02
N LYS A 272 18.19 18.34 -36.02
CA LYS A 272 19.00 19.40 -35.40
C LYS A 272 20.17 18.87 -34.55
N GLY A 273 20.30 17.55 -34.40
CA GLY A 273 21.30 16.95 -33.52
C GLY A 273 21.11 17.35 -32.06
N LEU A 274 19.92 17.84 -31.69
CA LEU A 274 19.53 18.09 -30.30
C LEU A 274 19.34 16.79 -29.53
N ASP A 275 19.36 15.66 -30.23
CA ASP A 275 19.57 14.31 -29.70
C ASP A 275 21.05 14.07 -29.29
N MET A 276 21.78 15.14 -28.93
CA MET A 276 23.02 15.00 -28.18
C MET A 276 22.62 14.53 -26.78
N GLU A 277 22.48 13.20 -26.66
CA GLU A 277 22.54 12.48 -25.40
C GLU A 277 23.85 12.93 -24.71
N VAL A 278 23.82 14.05 -23.98
CA VAL A 278 24.81 14.33 -22.95
C VAL A 278 24.56 13.24 -21.93
N ARG A 279 25.18 12.08 -22.16
CA ARG A 279 25.37 11.06 -21.15
C ARG A 279 26.27 11.66 -20.09
N VAL A 280 25.72 12.56 -19.28
CA VAL A 280 26.21 12.76 -17.93
C VAL A 280 26.08 11.39 -17.31
N PHE A 281 27.21 10.71 -17.18
CA PHE A 281 27.30 9.44 -16.49
C PHE A 281 26.97 9.72 -15.03
N VAL A 282 25.68 9.77 -14.71
CA VAL A 282 25.20 9.68 -13.34
C VAL A 282 25.35 8.21 -12.98
N PRO A 283 26.30 7.82 -12.11
CA PRO A 283 26.47 6.43 -11.75
C PRO A 283 25.15 5.92 -11.17
N LYS A 284 24.48 5.03 -11.93
CA LYS A 284 23.26 4.35 -11.47
C LYS A 284 23.62 3.61 -10.19
N LYS A 285 23.14 4.10 -9.04
CA LYS A 285 23.15 3.34 -7.80
C LYS A 285 22.47 2.00 -8.11
N LYS A 286 23.21 0.89 -8.00
CA LYS A 286 22.67 -0.47 -8.09
C LYS A 286 21.52 -0.58 -7.09
N LYS A 287 20.26 -0.48 -7.55
CA LYS A 287 19.11 -0.96 -6.79
C LYS A 287 19.31 -2.47 -6.65
N ALA A 288 19.45 -2.93 -5.40
CA ALA A 288 19.44 -4.35 -5.10
C ALA A 288 18.10 -4.94 -5.58
N ALA A 289 18.15 -6.13 -6.18
CA ALA A 289 16.99 -6.83 -6.68
C ALA A 289 16.03 -7.15 -5.51
N ALA A 290 14.93 -6.39 -5.44
CA ALA A 290 13.77 -6.69 -4.64
C ALA A 290 12.60 -6.99 -5.58
N VAL A 291 11.76 -7.93 -5.13
CA VAL A 291 10.53 -8.45 -5.73
C VAL A 291 9.81 -7.45 -6.62
N VAL A 292 9.35 -7.92 -7.79
CA VAL A 292 8.46 -7.22 -8.72
C VAL A 292 7.11 -7.01 -8.02
N GLU A 293 7.01 -6.00 -7.16
CA GLU A 293 5.74 -5.35 -6.83
C GLU A 293 5.34 -4.54 -8.08
N GLU A 294 4.11 -4.71 -8.56
CA GLU A 294 3.52 -3.83 -9.58
C GLU A 294 3.68 -2.40 -9.06
N GLU A 295 4.44 -1.56 -9.78
CA GLU A 295 4.54 -0.12 -9.53
C GLU A 295 3.12 0.43 -9.66
N GLU A 296 2.41 0.52 -8.54
CA GLU A 296 1.24 1.38 -8.39
C GLU A 296 1.68 2.76 -8.85
N ASP A 297 1.08 3.21 -9.95
CA ASP A 297 1.23 4.54 -10.52
C ASP A 297 1.24 5.55 -9.37
N GLU A 298 2.42 6.05 -9.00
CA GLU A 298 2.54 7.25 -8.17
C GLU A 298 1.67 8.28 -8.89
N GLU A 299 0.55 8.69 -8.27
CA GLU A 299 -0.29 9.76 -8.79
C GLU A 299 0.66 10.95 -9.02
N ASP A 300 0.97 11.19 -10.31
CA ASP A 300 2.01 12.09 -10.77
C ASP A 300 1.84 13.43 -10.04
N GLU A 301 2.87 13.77 -9.25
CA GLU A 301 3.07 15.12 -8.76
C GLU A 301 2.94 16.07 -9.95
N ASP A 302 2.31 17.22 -9.72
CA ASP A 302 2.28 18.31 -10.68
C ASP A 302 3.72 18.75 -10.99
N ASP A 303 4.33 18.14 -12.01
CA ASP A 303 5.55 18.62 -12.63
C ASP A 303 5.24 20.04 -13.12
N ALA A 304 5.70 21.03 -12.35
CA ALA A 304 5.65 22.43 -12.70
C ALA A 304 6.50 22.62 -13.97
N VAL A 305 5.85 22.59 -15.13
CA VAL A 305 6.48 22.84 -16.42
C VAL A 305 7.02 24.26 -16.42
N ASP A 306 8.31 24.40 -16.69
CA ASP A 306 9.00 25.69 -16.84
C ASP A 306 8.28 26.55 -17.91
N PRO A 307 7.75 27.74 -17.55
CA PRO A 307 6.97 28.58 -18.46
C PRO A 307 7.77 29.19 -19.62
N THR A 308 9.07 28.91 -19.74
CA THR A 308 9.92 29.44 -20.81
C THR A 308 10.02 28.55 -22.06
N SER A 309 9.44 27.35 -22.02
CA SER A 309 9.30 26.48 -23.21
C SER A 309 8.04 26.85 -24.00
N GLY A 310 8.15 26.93 -25.34
CA GLY A 310 7.14 27.55 -26.21
C GLY A 310 5.72 27.00 -26.03
N GLU A 311 4.73 27.90 -26.06
CA GLU A 311 3.31 27.64 -25.78
C GLU A 311 2.72 26.42 -26.52
N SER A 312 3.21 26.11 -27.72
CA SER A 312 2.75 24.94 -28.50
C SER A 312 3.19 23.59 -27.94
N GLU A 313 4.32 23.50 -27.23
CA GLU A 313 4.84 22.24 -26.68
C GLU A 313 4.10 21.83 -25.40
N ALA A 314 3.81 22.79 -24.54
CA ALA A 314 3.00 22.57 -23.34
C ALA A 314 1.62 22.01 -23.69
N HIS A 315 0.94 22.59 -24.69
CA HIS A 315 -0.40 22.18 -25.09
C HIS A 315 -0.51 20.68 -25.50
N LEU A 316 0.43 20.15 -26.28
CA LEU A 316 0.38 18.75 -26.74
C LEU A 316 0.54 17.74 -25.60
N VAL A 317 1.51 17.98 -24.71
CA VAL A 317 1.78 17.10 -23.56
C VAL A 317 0.60 17.13 -22.60
N THR A 318 0.03 18.31 -22.36
CA THR A 318 -1.14 18.48 -21.51
C THR A 318 -2.37 17.77 -22.10
N GLY A 319 -2.60 17.80 -23.41
CA GLY A 319 -3.75 17.14 -24.03
C GLY A 319 -3.76 15.62 -23.88
N LYS A 320 -2.61 14.98 -24.08
CA LYS A 320 -2.47 13.54 -23.81
C LYS A 320 -2.72 13.21 -22.33
N LYS A 321 -2.19 14.02 -21.41
CA LYS A 321 -2.38 13.85 -19.96
C LYS A 321 -3.86 13.91 -19.59
N GLU A 322 -4.57 14.96 -20.02
CA GLU A 322 -5.99 15.15 -19.71
C GLU A 322 -6.88 14.01 -20.26
N LEU A 323 -6.61 13.52 -21.47
CA LEU A 323 -7.32 12.37 -22.03
C LEU A 323 -7.05 11.07 -21.25
N LEU A 324 -5.79 10.79 -20.92
CA LEU A 324 -5.45 9.59 -20.15
C LEU A 324 -6.04 9.65 -18.74
N GLU A 325 -6.08 10.82 -18.11
CA GLU A 325 -6.75 11.03 -16.83
C GLU A 325 -8.26 10.83 -16.93
N TYR A 326 -8.91 11.32 -18.00
CA TYR A 326 -10.32 11.05 -18.25
C TYR A 326 -10.60 9.53 -18.31
N PHE A 327 -9.86 8.80 -19.13
CA PHE A 327 -10.03 7.34 -19.25
C PHE A 327 -9.66 6.59 -17.97
N HIS A 328 -8.70 7.10 -17.19
CA HIS A 328 -8.38 6.56 -15.87
C HIS A 328 -9.57 6.69 -14.91
N TYR A 329 -10.22 7.85 -14.86
CA TYR A 329 -11.42 8.05 -14.06
C TYR A 329 -12.62 7.26 -14.60
N ALA A 330 -12.79 7.14 -15.92
CA ALA A 330 -13.80 6.28 -16.53
C ALA A 330 -13.63 4.80 -16.12
N ALA A 331 -12.39 4.30 -16.16
CA ALA A 331 -12.06 2.96 -15.66
C ALA A 331 -12.35 2.81 -14.15
N GLY A 332 -12.08 3.86 -13.37
CA GLY A 332 -12.45 3.92 -11.95
C GLY A 332 -13.97 3.91 -11.72
N MET A 333 -14.74 4.56 -12.59
CA MET A 333 -16.19 4.57 -12.53
C MET A 333 -16.77 3.18 -12.80
N ASP A 334 -16.31 2.51 -13.87
CA ASP A 334 -16.70 1.12 -14.18
C ASP A 334 -16.48 0.20 -12.96
N LYS A 335 -15.33 0.37 -12.27
CA LYS A 335 -14.97 -0.36 -11.04
C LYS A 335 -15.89 -0.04 -9.85
N LEU A 336 -16.41 1.18 -9.74
CA LEU A 336 -17.33 1.61 -8.66
C LEU A 336 -18.79 1.26 -8.90
N THR A 337 -19.19 1.00 -10.15
CA THR A 337 -20.59 0.73 -10.53
C THR A 337 -20.86 -0.76 -10.73
N ARG A 338 -19.84 -1.61 -10.80
CA ARG A 338 -20.03 -3.07 -10.91
C ARG A 338 -20.69 -3.68 -9.67
N PRO A 339 -21.28 -4.90 -9.75
CA PRO A 339 -22.00 -5.54 -8.63
C PRO A 339 -21.17 -5.70 -7.35
N ARG A 340 -19.86 -5.92 -7.49
CA ARG A 340 -18.89 -5.92 -6.37
C ARG A 340 -17.98 -4.70 -6.51
N PRO A 341 -18.41 -3.51 -6.09
CA PRO A 341 -17.67 -2.29 -6.35
C PRO A 341 -16.27 -2.33 -5.72
N THR A 342 -15.38 -1.48 -6.20
CA THR A 342 -14.08 -1.25 -5.53
C THR A 342 -13.75 0.23 -5.44
N THR A 343 -13.19 0.62 -4.30
CA THR A 343 -12.73 2.00 -4.06
C THR A 343 -11.24 2.19 -4.36
N ALA A 344 -10.61 1.29 -5.12
CA ALA A 344 -9.18 1.37 -5.43
C ALA A 344 -8.76 2.66 -6.19
N ILE A 345 -9.71 3.33 -6.86
CA ILE A 345 -9.47 4.64 -7.50
C ILE A 345 -9.32 5.79 -6.49
N PHE A 346 -9.71 5.58 -5.22
CA PHE A 346 -9.65 6.61 -4.19
C PHE A 346 -8.42 6.43 -3.30
N GLY A 347 -7.49 7.38 -3.44
CA GLY A 347 -6.49 7.67 -2.42
C GLY A 347 -7.07 8.40 -1.21
N ASN A 348 -6.20 8.90 -0.33
CA ASN A 348 -6.62 9.70 0.83
C ASN A 348 -7.49 10.90 0.43
N TRP A 349 -7.21 11.51 -0.73
CA TRP A 349 -7.98 12.64 -1.26
C TRP A 349 -9.48 12.30 -1.37
N GLY A 350 -9.83 11.07 -1.74
CA GLY A 350 -11.20 10.62 -1.92
C GLY A 350 -11.97 10.59 -0.62
N ILE A 351 -11.33 10.11 0.46
CA ILE A 351 -11.92 10.10 1.80
C ILE A 351 -12.11 11.53 2.32
N LEU A 352 -11.10 12.40 2.16
CA LEU A 352 -11.19 13.79 2.60
C LEU A 352 -12.34 14.54 1.89
N GLN A 353 -12.47 14.37 0.57
CA GLN A 353 -13.55 14.99 -0.21
C GLN A 353 -14.91 14.37 0.08
N ALA A 354 -14.99 13.06 0.34
CA ALA A 354 -16.23 12.40 0.72
C ALA A 354 -16.76 12.94 2.05
N VAL A 355 -15.90 13.05 3.07
CA VAL A 355 -16.28 13.66 4.35
C VAL A 355 -16.75 15.10 4.16
N ARG A 356 -16.00 15.91 3.41
CA ARG A 356 -16.41 17.30 3.11
C ARG A 356 -17.79 17.36 2.46
N ARG A 357 -18.05 16.55 1.44
CA ARG A 357 -19.33 16.53 0.73
C ARG A 357 -20.49 16.05 1.61
N MET A 358 -20.23 15.13 2.54
CA MET A 358 -21.22 14.70 3.53
C MET A 358 -21.53 15.81 4.53
N THR A 359 -20.51 16.55 4.99
CA THR A 359 -20.67 17.76 5.82
C THR A 359 -21.47 18.83 5.10
N ASP A 360 -21.15 19.13 3.84
CA ASP A 360 -21.87 20.13 3.04
C ASP A 360 -23.35 19.74 2.81
N ALA A 361 -23.68 18.46 2.88
CA ALA A 361 -25.04 17.95 2.73
C ALA A 361 -25.86 17.93 4.03
N ASP A 362 -25.22 18.00 5.19
CA ASP A 362 -25.84 17.97 6.52
C ASP A 362 -25.45 19.23 7.32
N ALA A 363 -26.28 20.27 7.19
CA ALA A 363 -26.02 21.59 7.76
C ALA A 363 -25.88 21.61 9.31
N ASP A 364 -26.37 20.57 9.99
CA ASP A 364 -26.32 20.44 11.46
C ASP A 364 -25.05 19.71 11.96
N VAL A 365 -24.18 19.30 11.04
CA VAL A 365 -23.01 18.48 11.33
C VAL A 365 -21.74 19.18 10.84
N ASP A 366 -20.99 19.78 11.77
CA ASP A 366 -19.66 20.31 11.49
C ASP A 366 -18.58 19.22 11.66
N VAL A 367 -18.34 18.47 10.58
CA VAL A 367 -17.32 17.41 10.51
C VAL A 367 -16.23 17.78 9.51
N SER A 368 -14.99 17.57 9.89
CA SER A 368 -13.81 17.79 9.04
C SER A 368 -12.90 16.56 9.02
N ALA A 369 -12.12 16.43 7.95
CA ALA A 369 -11.10 15.40 7.79
C ALA A 369 -9.76 16.02 7.42
N ARG A 370 -8.66 15.46 7.93
CA ARG A 370 -7.29 15.89 7.60
C ARG A 370 -6.27 14.77 7.72
N LEU A 371 -5.13 14.92 7.05
CA LEU A 371 -3.98 14.02 7.18
C LEU A 371 -3.33 14.24 8.56
N PHE A 372 -3.39 13.24 9.43
CA PHE A 372 -2.89 13.35 10.79
C PHE A 372 -1.44 12.88 10.91
N MET A 373 -1.12 11.67 10.45
CA MET A 373 0.20 11.08 10.62
C MET A 373 0.70 10.41 9.35
N GLY A 374 1.97 10.66 8.99
CA GLY A 374 2.69 9.87 8.00
C GLY A 374 3.86 10.57 7.32
N ARG A 375 4.38 9.99 6.23
CA ARG A 375 5.52 10.58 5.52
C ARG A 375 5.14 11.94 4.92
N LYS A 376 6.02 12.93 5.09
CA LYS A 376 5.89 14.27 4.48
C LYS A 376 5.98 14.15 2.96
N VAL A 377 5.06 14.79 2.25
CA VAL A 377 5.01 14.88 0.78
C VAL A 377 4.83 16.34 0.34
N SER A 378 5.08 16.63 -0.93
CA SER A 378 4.90 17.95 -1.54
C SER A 378 3.44 18.43 -1.43
N SER A 379 2.50 17.52 -1.65
CA SER A 379 1.04 17.75 -1.69
C SER A 379 0.39 17.96 -0.32
N GLY A 380 1.15 17.87 0.77
CA GLY A 380 0.63 18.09 2.11
C GLY A 380 1.56 17.59 3.21
N VAL A 381 1.57 18.32 4.33
CA VAL A 381 2.31 17.94 5.53
C VAL A 381 1.32 17.40 6.55
N PRO A 382 1.40 16.10 6.92
CA PRO A 382 0.60 15.60 8.02
C PRO A 382 1.03 16.27 9.33
N ASP A 383 0.10 16.40 10.28
CA ASP A 383 0.38 17.05 11.57
C ASP A 383 1.54 16.40 12.33
N VAL A 384 1.65 15.07 12.20
CA VAL A 384 2.70 14.25 12.78
C VAL A 384 3.51 13.61 11.64
N PRO A 385 4.54 14.31 11.14
CA PRO A 385 5.40 13.76 10.09
C PRO A 385 6.22 12.58 10.62
N LEU A 386 6.34 11.54 9.79
CA LEU A 386 7.14 10.36 10.06
C LEU A 386 8.33 10.26 9.10
N SER A 387 9.44 9.74 9.59
CA SER A 387 10.65 9.45 8.82
C SER A 387 11.25 8.10 9.23
N ALA A 388 11.90 7.43 8.27
CA ALA A 388 12.73 6.26 8.56
C ALA A 388 13.99 6.60 9.40
N LYS A 389 14.29 7.89 9.57
CA LYS A 389 15.42 8.40 10.36
C LYS A 389 15.02 8.90 11.76
N ASP A 390 13.76 8.75 12.14
CA ASP A 390 13.27 9.16 13.46
C ASP A 390 14.02 8.40 14.56
N THR A 391 14.41 9.11 15.61
CA THR A 391 15.03 8.54 16.82
C THR A 391 13.96 7.93 17.74
N ASP A 392 14.37 7.15 18.74
CA ASP A 392 13.44 6.60 19.73
C ASP A 392 12.64 7.69 20.47
N ALA A 393 13.26 8.85 20.70
CA ALA A 393 12.59 10.02 21.30
C ALA A 393 11.50 10.58 20.36
N ASP A 394 11.79 10.70 19.06
CA ASP A 394 10.80 11.12 18.07
C ASP A 394 9.63 10.14 18.02
N ILE A 395 9.92 8.83 18.05
CA ILE A 395 8.91 7.76 18.04
C ILE A 395 8.02 7.82 19.29
N ALA A 396 8.61 8.09 20.46
CA ALA A 396 7.86 8.31 21.69
C ALA A 396 6.96 9.55 21.61
N GLU A 397 7.44 10.67 21.08
CA GLU A 397 6.64 11.87 20.88
C GLU A 397 5.48 11.63 19.89
N GLN A 398 5.75 10.90 18.79
CA GLN A 398 4.74 10.52 17.81
C GLN A 398 3.64 9.66 18.42
N TRP A 399 4.00 8.69 19.27
CA TRP A 399 3.03 7.89 20.03
C TRP A 399 2.19 8.75 20.97
N ASN A 400 2.81 9.71 21.67
CA ASN A 400 2.10 10.63 22.55
C ASN A 400 1.07 11.48 21.79
N LYS A 401 1.45 12.03 20.64
CA LYS A 401 0.53 12.79 19.76
C LYS A 401 -0.60 11.91 19.23
N PHE A 402 -0.29 10.68 18.82
CA PHE A 402 -1.29 9.73 18.34
C PHE A 402 -2.30 9.34 19.42
N ARG A 403 -1.83 9.01 20.64
CA ARG A 403 -2.72 8.79 21.80
C ARG A 403 -3.58 10.00 22.08
N ALA A 404 -3.00 11.21 22.10
CA ALA A 404 -3.72 12.45 22.38
C ALA A 404 -4.82 12.74 21.35
N GLU A 405 -4.57 12.48 20.06
CA GLU A 405 -5.59 12.61 19.02
C GLU A 405 -6.66 11.52 19.15
N PHE A 406 -6.28 10.27 19.45
CA PHE A 406 -7.21 9.15 19.61
C PHE A 406 -8.21 9.36 20.76
N VAL A 407 -7.77 9.89 21.90
CA VAL A 407 -8.65 10.13 23.06
C VAL A 407 -9.47 11.41 22.94
N ARG A 408 -9.28 12.21 21.88
CA ARG A 408 -10.02 13.45 21.69
C ARG A 408 -11.50 13.14 21.43
N PRO A 409 -12.45 13.79 22.12
CA PRO A 409 -13.87 13.57 21.91
C PRO A 409 -14.29 13.76 20.45
N LYS A 410 -15.27 12.95 20.00
CA LYS A 410 -15.84 13.00 18.64
C LYS A 410 -14.78 12.90 17.52
N THR A 411 -13.75 12.09 17.75
CA THR A 411 -12.69 11.82 16.78
C THR A 411 -12.74 10.36 16.34
N ALA A 412 -12.53 10.12 15.05
CA ALA A 412 -12.26 8.81 14.47
C ALA A 412 -10.94 8.86 13.72
N LEU A 413 -10.15 7.79 13.81
CA LEU A 413 -8.91 7.65 13.06
C LEU A 413 -9.06 6.55 12.01
N ILE A 414 -8.74 6.87 10.75
CA ILE A 414 -8.65 5.91 9.64
C ILE A 414 -7.17 5.68 9.36
N PHE A 415 -6.76 4.42 9.37
CA PHE A 415 -5.44 3.96 8.99
C PHE A 415 -5.46 3.44 7.55
N HIS A 416 -4.73 4.12 6.66
CA HIS A 416 -4.42 3.62 5.33
C HIS A 416 -3.18 2.71 5.39
N LEU A 417 -3.42 1.40 5.27
CA LEU A 417 -2.40 0.37 5.17
C LEU A 417 -2.31 -0.15 3.72
N THR A 418 -1.47 -1.16 3.45
CA THR A 418 -1.25 -1.66 2.09
C THR A 418 -2.55 -2.09 1.41
N ASN A 419 -3.03 -1.28 0.47
CA ASN A 419 -4.24 -1.49 -0.31
C ASN A 419 -5.53 -1.63 0.52
N HIS A 420 -5.57 -1.00 1.69
CA HIS A 420 -6.73 -1.09 2.58
C HIS A 420 -6.85 0.12 3.52
N TYR A 421 -8.08 0.54 3.78
CA TYR A 421 -8.40 1.52 4.81
C TYR A 421 -9.11 0.82 5.97
N ALA A 422 -8.69 1.10 7.20
CA ALA A 422 -9.27 0.50 8.39
C ALA A 422 -9.45 1.54 9.51
N LEU A 423 -10.46 1.35 10.36
CA LEU A 423 -10.58 2.14 11.58
C LEU A 423 -9.56 1.71 12.65
N ILE A 424 -9.24 2.64 13.55
CA ILE A 424 -8.51 2.35 14.79
C ILE A 424 -9.51 2.35 15.95
N PHE A 425 -9.57 1.25 16.68
CA PHE A 425 -10.62 0.97 17.67
C PHE A 425 -10.17 1.17 19.11
N ALA A 426 -8.92 0.84 19.40
CA ALA A 426 -8.35 0.92 20.73
C ALA A 426 -6.82 1.06 20.66
N LEU A 427 -6.24 1.61 21.71
CA LEU A 427 -4.81 1.67 21.95
C LEU A 427 -4.52 0.98 23.28
N ARG A 428 -3.41 0.27 23.37
CA ARG A 428 -2.92 -0.23 24.65
C ARG A 428 -1.41 -0.11 24.72
N GLU A 429 -0.90 0.05 25.92
CA GLU A 429 0.53 0.02 26.17
C GLU A 429 0.84 -0.52 27.56
N TRP A 430 2.04 -1.05 27.71
CA TRP A 430 2.58 -1.46 29.00
C TRP A 430 4.11 -1.53 28.93
N ILE A 431 4.73 -1.62 30.09
CA ILE A 431 6.17 -1.86 30.23
C ILE A 431 6.34 -3.25 30.83
N THR A 432 7.07 -4.13 30.17
CA THR A 432 7.37 -5.48 30.66
C THR A 432 8.37 -5.45 31.83
N GLN A 433 8.57 -6.56 32.54
CA GLN A 433 9.50 -6.61 33.69
C GLN A 433 10.95 -6.25 33.33
N ASP A 434 11.37 -6.56 32.10
CA ASP A 434 12.69 -6.22 31.54
C ASP A 434 12.78 -4.76 31.04
N GLY A 435 11.72 -3.97 31.23
CA GLY A 435 11.69 -2.55 30.87
C GLY A 435 11.36 -2.28 29.40
N GLN A 436 10.98 -3.30 28.63
CA GLN A 436 10.56 -3.11 27.24
C GLN A 436 9.17 -2.46 27.19
N GLU A 437 9.06 -1.36 26.46
CA GLU A 437 7.78 -0.71 26.22
C GLU A 437 7.06 -1.34 25.03
N ILE A 438 5.83 -1.80 25.25
CA ILE A 438 4.96 -2.34 24.21
C ILE A 438 3.83 -1.36 23.95
N ARG A 439 3.61 -1.03 22.68
CA ARG A 439 2.56 -0.10 22.23
C ARG A 439 1.82 -0.74 21.06
N GLN A 440 0.50 -0.90 21.20
CA GLN A 440 -0.30 -1.60 20.22
C GLN A 440 -1.57 -0.84 19.87
N VAL A 441 -2.03 -1.07 18.63
CA VAL A 441 -3.18 -0.43 18.00
C VAL A 441 -4.15 -1.54 17.57
N LEU A 442 -5.39 -1.50 18.06
CA LEU A 442 -6.43 -2.42 17.61
C LEU A 442 -7.01 -1.88 16.30
N THR A 443 -6.88 -2.66 15.25
CA THR A 443 -7.37 -2.36 13.90
C THR A 443 -7.78 -3.66 13.19
N THR A 444 -7.85 -3.62 11.86
CA THR A 444 -8.01 -4.80 11.03
C THR A 444 -7.05 -4.78 9.85
N ARG A 445 -6.67 -5.96 9.37
CA ARG A 445 -5.91 -6.11 8.12
C ARG A 445 -6.81 -6.36 6.91
N ARG A 446 -8.07 -6.76 7.14
CA ARG A 446 -9.05 -7.14 6.11
C ARG A 446 -10.47 -6.89 6.61
N GLY A 447 -11.37 -6.50 5.72
CA GLY A 447 -12.74 -6.14 6.12
C GLY A 447 -12.73 -4.94 7.06
N GLN A 448 -13.73 -4.77 7.93
CA GLN A 448 -13.76 -3.63 8.87
C GLN A 448 -13.94 -4.06 10.33
N ARG A 449 -14.10 -5.36 10.61
CA ARG A 449 -14.24 -5.87 11.98
C ARG A 449 -12.92 -5.74 12.76
N PRO A 450 -12.91 -5.21 14.01
CA PRO A 450 -11.71 -5.16 14.84
C PRO A 450 -11.22 -6.58 15.15
N THR A 451 -10.01 -6.91 14.73
CA THR A 451 -9.50 -8.30 14.80
C THR A 451 -8.02 -8.40 15.14
N VAL A 452 -7.24 -7.32 15.00
CA VAL A 452 -5.78 -7.38 15.09
C VAL A 452 -5.25 -6.29 16.00
N TRP A 453 -4.51 -6.70 17.04
CA TRP A 453 -3.57 -5.81 17.73
C TRP A 453 -2.26 -5.75 16.94
N MET A 454 -1.98 -4.58 16.37
CA MET A 454 -0.78 -4.30 15.59
C MET A 454 0.20 -3.47 16.42
N ASP A 455 1.49 -3.81 16.40
CA ASP A 455 2.50 -3.02 17.09
C ASP A 455 2.62 -1.63 16.46
N PHE A 456 2.83 -0.60 17.28
CA PHE A 456 2.99 0.77 16.77
C PHE A 456 4.21 0.90 15.85
N ALA A 457 5.28 0.14 16.11
CA ALA A 457 6.44 0.07 15.22
C ALA A 457 6.06 -0.47 13.83
N GLU A 458 5.19 -1.49 13.76
CA GLU A 458 4.67 -2.01 12.49
C GLU A 458 3.78 -0.96 11.80
N CYS A 459 2.88 -0.31 12.54
CA CYS A 459 2.05 0.78 12.01
C CYS A 459 2.92 1.85 11.34
N ARG A 460 3.99 2.30 12.02
CA ARG A 460 4.94 3.28 11.47
C ARG A 460 5.67 2.76 10.24
N ALA A 461 6.12 1.50 10.26
CA ALA A 461 6.80 0.89 9.11
C ALA A 461 5.90 0.88 7.86
N ILE A 462 4.62 0.56 8.02
CA ILE A 462 3.63 0.63 6.94
C ILE A 462 3.50 2.07 6.44
N VAL A 463 3.19 3.02 7.32
CA VAL A 463 2.95 4.43 6.94
C VAL A 463 4.18 5.10 6.31
N THR A 464 5.39 4.65 6.64
CA THR A 464 6.64 5.18 6.07
C THR A 464 7.04 4.49 4.76
N LYS A 465 6.49 3.31 4.42
CA LYS A 465 6.79 2.57 3.19
C LYS A 465 6.39 3.37 1.94
N SER A 466 5.24 4.03 1.95
CA SER A 466 4.72 4.80 0.81
C SER A 466 4.33 6.23 1.20
N PRO A 467 4.58 7.24 0.35
CA PRO A 467 4.00 8.58 0.50
C PRO A 467 2.46 8.58 0.49
N GLY A 468 1.80 7.55 -0.07
CA GLY A 468 0.35 7.41 -0.06
C GLY A 468 -0.23 6.96 1.29
N TYR A 469 0.52 6.22 2.10
CA TYR A 469 0.03 5.71 3.37
C TYR A 469 0.01 6.79 4.45
N LYS A 470 -1.13 6.93 5.12
CA LYS A 470 -1.42 7.96 6.11
C LYS A 470 -2.39 7.43 7.17
N ILE A 471 -2.31 7.99 8.36
CA ILE A 471 -3.43 7.98 9.30
C ILE A 471 -4.14 9.33 9.14
N MET A 472 -5.45 9.27 8.94
CA MET A 472 -6.33 10.43 8.83
C MET A 472 -7.15 10.56 10.10
N THR A 473 -7.41 11.80 10.50
CA THR A 473 -8.34 12.12 11.58
C THR A 473 -9.60 12.71 10.98
N ILE A 474 -10.74 12.21 11.41
CA ILE A 474 -12.07 12.75 11.11
C ILE A 474 -12.64 13.19 12.44
N ARG A 475 -13.12 14.43 12.50
CA ARG A 475 -13.52 15.06 13.76
C ARG A 475 -14.75 15.92 13.58
N ARG A 476 -15.67 15.85 14.56
CA ARG A 476 -16.77 16.81 14.71
C ARG A 476 -16.37 17.94 15.67
N ALA A 477 -16.72 19.18 15.36
CA ALA A 477 -16.45 20.34 16.21
C ALA A 477 -17.14 20.28 17.59
#